data_AF-A0A9E5W974-F1
#
_entry.id   AF-A0A9E5W974-F1
#
_cell.length_a   1.000
_cell.length_b   1.000
_cell.length_c   1.000
_cell.angle_alpha   90.00
_cell.angle_beta   90.00
_cell.angle_gamma   90.00
#
_symmetry.space_group_name_H-M   'P 1'
#
loop_
_entity.id
_entity.type
_entity.pdbx_description
1 polymer ?
#
loop_
_entity_poly.entity_id
_entity_poly.type
_entity_poly.pdbx_seq_one_letter_code
_entity_poly.pdbx_strand_id
1 'polypeptide(L)'
;KKNFFIEGVLIPFFKPSEFNYFGTDWAIFSHLKDDIKDSSLSPVLKSYFDSISVNETKPDNELKNFEYALRLGGTVRQLDFGFTYHHAFEDLPYFQSFPVKNLSLENPDSVQGLISNMGTLTLTNEKIEIKYLRTDIFGFEFETVLSDLGLRGEAAWKDNESFLTSSFTSVRNQTLFWIIGADYTSSDNWYFNLQFGHQHIFDYDSSILFFDKDNYSVIAEIKKDLFSDWLNASIQYTIMLNDGSYYLSPRLVYTYIKNLEAIIGLNLFEGSDNSIFGRYDQNDQIFMELKYHF
;
A
#
# COMPACT_ATOMS: atom_id res chain seq x y z
N LYS A 1 24.99 22.14 -18.71
CA LYS A 1 24.00 22.30 -19.79
C LYS A 1 22.62 22.19 -19.14
N LYS A 2 21.73 23.16 -19.28
CA LYS A 2 20.36 23.04 -18.72
C LYS A 2 19.53 22.27 -19.73
N ASN A 3 18.87 21.21 -19.29
CA ASN A 3 17.90 20.48 -20.10
C ASN A 3 16.56 20.54 -19.37
N PHE A 4 15.51 20.92 -20.07
CA PHE A 4 14.15 21.00 -19.54
C PHE A 4 13.23 20.25 -20.48
N PHE A 5 12.24 19.56 -19.94
CA PHE A 5 11.29 18.79 -20.72
C PHE A 5 9.88 18.89 -20.15
N ILE A 6 8.93 18.48 -20.99
CA ILE A 6 7.52 18.34 -20.68
C ILE A 6 7.08 16.97 -21.20
N GLU A 7 6.42 16.21 -20.35
CA GLU A 7 5.88 14.88 -20.64
C GLU A 7 4.40 14.85 -20.26
N GLY A 8 3.61 14.12 -21.03
CA GLY A 8 2.18 13.95 -20.77
C GLY A 8 1.78 12.50 -20.96
N VAL A 9 0.86 12.03 -20.12
CA VAL A 9 0.27 10.69 -20.19
C VAL A 9 -1.25 10.85 -20.24
N LEU A 10 -1.88 10.04 -21.09
CA LEU A 10 -3.33 9.88 -21.14
C LEU A 10 -3.65 8.40 -20.88
N ILE A 11 -4.50 8.14 -19.89
CA ILE A 11 -4.93 6.80 -19.51
C ILE A 11 -6.42 6.71 -19.83
N PRO A 12 -6.79 6.02 -20.92
CA PRO A 12 -8.17 5.98 -21.39
C PRO A 12 -9.05 5.00 -20.60
N PHE A 13 -8.45 4.06 -19.89
CA PHE A 13 -9.18 2.98 -19.21
C PHE A 13 -8.70 2.84 -17.78
N PHE A 14 -9.61 3.06 -16.84
CA PHE A 14 -9.34 2.84 -15.43
C PHE A 14 -9.10 1.36 -15.15
N LYS A 15 -8.07 1.06 -14.36
CA LYS A 15 -7.78 -0.29 -13.89
C LYS A 15 -7.61 -0.25 -12.36
N PRO A 16 -8.57 -0.79 -11.58
CA PRO A 16 -8.42 -0.82 -10.13
C PRO A 16 -7.37 -1.85 -9.71
N SER A 17 -6.94 -1.73 -8.45
CA SER A 17 -6.16 -2.78 -7.79
C SER A 17 -6.98 -4.07 -7.66
N GLU A 18 -6.33 -5.23 -7.83
CA GLU A 18 -6.97 -6.55 -7.70
C GLU A 18 -6.69 -7.12 -6.31
N PHE A 19 -7.75 -7.38 -5.53
CA PHE A 19 -7.66 -7.99 -4.21
C PHE A 19 -8.99 -8.69 -3.87
N ASN A 20 -8.96 -9.59 -2.90
CA ASN A 20 -10.16 -10.22 -2.36
C ASN A 20 -10.74 -9.37 -1.23
N TYR A 21 -12.07 -9.37 -1.09
CA TYR A 21 -12.71 -8.73 0.07
C TYR A 21 -12.76 -9.65 1.28
N PHE A 22 -12.88 -10.97 1.06
CA PHE A 22 -12.95 -12.00 2.10
C PHE A 22 -12.27 -13.30 1.62
N GLY A 23 -11.98 -14.20 2.57
CA GLY A 23 -11.65 -15.61 2.35
C GLY A 23 -10.19 -15.89 1.96
N THR A 24 -9.31 -14.89 2.05
CA THR A 24 -7.87 -15.08 1.84
C THR A 24 -7.09 -14.25 2.84
N ASP A 25 -5.90 -14.73 3.17
CA ASP A 25 -4.89 -14.06 4.01
C ASP A 25 -4.64 -12.59 3.63
N TRP A 26 -4.77 -12.27 2.34
CA TRP A 26 -4.55 -10.93 1.78
C TRP A 26 -5.82 -10.09 1.58
N ALA A 27 -6.97 -10.58 2.04
CA ALA A 27 -8.24 -9.92 1.81
C ALA A 27 -8.44 -8.70 2.74
N ILE A 28 -9.22 -7.70 2.29
CA ILE A 28 -9.48 -6.49 3.09
C ILE A 28 -10.14 -6.81 4.43
N PHE A 29 -11.04 -7.78 4.46
CA PHE A 29 -11.68 -8.30 5.68
C PHE A 29 -11.25 -9.75 5.97
N SER A 30 -10.05 -10.14 5.52
CA SER A 30 -9.39 -11.43 5.77
C SER A 30 -10.36 -12.63 5.73
N HIS A 31 -10.39 -13.43 6.80
CA HIS A 31 -11.26 -14.59 7.00
C HIS A 31 -12.51 -14.29 7.82
N LEU A 32 -12.93 -13.03 7.95
CA LEU A 32 -14.03 -12.61 8.85
C LEU A 32 -15.29 -13.49 8.74
N LYS A 33 -15.68 -13.89 7.53
CA LYS A 33 -16.85 -14.76 7.33
C LYS A 33 -16.65 -16.17 7.90
N ASP A 34 -15.48 -16.75 7.69
CA ASP A 34 -15.13 -18.08 8.19
C ASP A 34 -14.95 -18.05 9.71
N ASP A 35 -14.32 -17.00 10.25
CA ASP A 35 -14.17 -16.83 11.69
C ASP A 35 -15.53 -16.69 12.39
N ILE A 36 -16.47 -15.95 11.80
CA ILE A 36 -17.86 -15.85 12.30
C ILE A 36 -18.58 -17.20 12.22
N LYS A 37 -18.37 -17.96 11.15
CA LYS A 37 -18.95 -19.29 10.97
C LYS A 37 -18.47 -20.27 12.02
N ASP A 38 -17.20 -20.17 12.42
CA ASP A 38 -16.58 -21.02 13.45
C ASP A 38 -16.79 -20.51 14.90
N SER A 39 -17.27 -19.28 15.05
CA SER A 39 -17.58 -18.68 16.36
C SER A 39 -18.77 -19.31 17.10
N SER A 40 -19.02 -18.87 18.34
CA SER A 40 -20.17 -19.23 19.15
C SER A 40 -21.47 -18.47 18.82
N LEU A 41 -21.47 -17.62 17.79
CA LEU A 41 -22.63 -16.82 17.39
C LEU A 41 -23.82 -17.70 16.95
N SER A 42 -25.03 -17.13 17.04
CA SER A 42 -26.25 -17.84 16.65
C SER A 42 -26.25 -18.21 15.15
N PRO A 43 -26.91 -19.32 14.75
CA PRO A 43 -26.99 -19.71 13.33
C PRO A 43 -27.56 -18.61 12.42
N VAL A 44 -28.50 -17.79 12.93
CA VAL A 44 -29.09 -16.68 12.18
C VAL A 44 -28.04 -15.62 11.83
N LEU A 45 -27.17 -15.29 12.78
CA LEU A 45 -26.07 -14.33 12.55
C LEU A 45 -25.03 -14.91 11.60
N LYS A 46 -24.69 -16.19 11.74
CA LYS A 46 -23.77 -16.86 10.81
C LYS A 46 -24.29 -16.80 9.37
N SER A 47 -25.56 -17.14 9.14
CA SER A 47 -26.19 -17.03 7.82
C SER A 47 -26.27 -15.59 7.31
N TYR A 48 -26.46 -14.61 8.20
CA TYR A 48 -26.43 -13.20 7.83
C TYR A 48 -25.07 -12.78 7.26
N PHE A 49 -23.98 -13.01 8.00
CA PHE A 49 -22.63 -12.63 7.55
C PHE A 49 -22.19 -13.39 6.30
N ASP A 50 -22.56 -14.68 6.19
CA ASP A 50 -22.30 -15.48 4.98
C ASP A 50 -22.97 -14.85 3.74
N SER A 51 -24.20 -14.33 3.89
CA SER A 51 -24.99 -13.71 2.82
C SER A 51 -24.51 -12.32 2.37
N ILE A 52 -23.60 -11.67 3.12
CA ILE A 52 -23.08 -10.35 2.75
C ILE A 52 -22.40 -10.44 1.37
N SER A 53 -22.79 -9.57 0.46
CA SER A 53 -22.21 -9.48 -0.87
C SER A 53 -21.64 -8.09 -1.12
N VAL A 54 -20.68 -8.02 -2.04
CA VAL A 54 -20.05 -6.78 -2.47
C VAL A 54 -20.64 -6.37 -3.80
N ASN A 55 -20.97 -5.08 -3.93
CA ASN A 55 -21.34 -4.44 -5.17
C ASN A 55 -20.32 -3.35 -5.50
N GLU A 56 -19.58 -3.55 -6.59
CA GLU A 56 -18.48 -2.68 -6.99
C GLU A 56 -18.87 -1.89 -8.24
N THR A 57 -18.77 -0.56 -8.15
CA THR A 57 -19.06 0.35 -9.27
C THR A 57 -17.76 0.99 -9.77
N LYS A 58 -17.37 0.63 -10.99
CA LYS A 58 -16.21 1.22 -11.69
C LYS A 58 -16.66 2.40 -12.57
N PRO A 59 -15.77 3.38 -12.82
CA PRO A 59 -16.00 4.39 -13.85
C PRO A 59 -16.30 3.73 -15.20
N ASP A 60 -17.25 4.31 -15.95
CA ASP A 60 -17.49 3.93 -17.33
C ASP A 60 -16.29 4.32 -18.24
N ASN A 61 -16.16 3.70 -19.41
CA ASN A 61 -15.07 3.97 -20.36
C ASN A 61 -15.34 5.20 -21.25
N GLU A 62 -16.05 6.22 -20.76
CA GLU A 62 -16.30 7.44 -21.51
C GLU A 62 -15.13 8.42 -21.39
N LEU A 63 -14.99 9.32 -22.38
CA LEU A 63 -13.92 10.34 -22.42
C LEU A 63 -13.83 11.20 -21.14
N LYS A 64 -14.98 11.46 -20.49
CA LYS A 64 -15.04 12.21 -19.21
C LYS A 64 -14.32 11.50 -18.06
N ASN A 65 -14.09 10.19 -18.18
CA ASN A 65 -13.47 9.32 -17.20
C ASN A 65 -12.01 9.00 -17.52
N PHE A 66 -11.44 9.59 -18.58
CA PHE A 66 -10.01 9.47 -18.83
C PHE A 66 -9.23 10.13 -17.69
N GLU A 67 -8.06 9.58 -17.42
CA GLU A 67 -7.08 10.10 -16.48
C GLU A 67 -5.91 10.67 -17.28
N TYR A 68 -5.24 11.67 -16.74
CA TYR A 68 -4.14 12.32 -17.44
C TYR A 68 -3.14 12.91 -16.47
N ALA A 69 -1.87 12.83 -16.84
CA ALA A 69 -0.77 13.39 -16.08
C ALA A 69 0.07 14.32 -16.95
N LEU A 70 0.61 15.36 -16.32
CA LEU A 70 1.60 16.27 -16.90
C LEU A 70 2.81 16.31 -15.97
N ARG A 71 4.00 16.14 -16.53
CA ARG A 71 5.27 16.27 -15.81
C ARG A 71 6.15 17.33 -16.46
N LEU A 72 6.69 18.22 -15.63
CA LEU A 72 7.66 19.24 -16.00
C LEU A 72 8.94 18.94 -15.25
N GLY A 73 10.04 18.74 -15.97
CA GLY A 73 11.29 18.35 -15.33
C GLY A 73 12.51 18.97 -15.98
N GLY A 74 13.64 18.79 -15.33
CA GLY A 74 14.92 19.21 -15.88
C GLY A 74 16.10 18.93 -14.98
N THR A 75 17.26 19.28 -15.51
CA THR A 75 18.56 19.08 -14.85
C THR A 75 19.28 20.40 -14.67
N VAL A 76 19.69 20.69 -13.44
CA VAL A 76 20.59 21.81 -13.12
C VAL A 76 21.81 21.27 -12.39
N ARG A 77 22.97 21.31 -13.07
CA ARG A 77 24.23 20.72 -12.60
C ARG A 77 24.08 19.20 -12.42
N GLN A 78 24.06 18.71 -11.19
CA GLN A 78 23.89 17.30 -10.83
C GLN A 78 22.50 17.02 -10.22
N LEU A 79 21.65 18.05 -10.11
CA LEU A 79 20.31 17.93 -9.58
C LEU A 79 19.33 17.73 -10.75
N ASP A 80 18.74 16.55 -10.79
CA ASP A 80 17.55 16.24 -11.58
C ASP A 80 16.32 16.51 -10.72
N PHE A 81 15.27 17.08 -11.30
CA PHE A 81 14.03 17.38 -10.59
C PHE A 81 12.82 17.30 -11.53
N GLY A 82 11.66 17.06 -10.93
CA GLY A 82 10.38 16.98 -11.63
C GLY A 82 9.23 17.51 -10.78
N PHE A 83 8.25 18.10 -11.44
CA PHE A 83 6.95 18.45 -10.89
C PHE A 83 5.88 17.74 -11.72
N THR A 84 4.95 17.08 -11.04
CA THR A 84 3.90 16.29 -11.70
C THR A 84 2.54 16.78 -11.23
N TYR A 85 1.58 16.83 -12.15
CA TYR A 85 0.15 16.90 -11.83
C TYR A 85 -0.54 15.69 -12.48
N HIS A 86 -1.36 14.98 -11.72
CA HIS A 86 -2.09 13.81 -12.19
C HIS A 86 -3.56 13.90 -11.75
N HIS A 87 -4.46 13.89 -12.73
CA HIS A 87 -5.90 13.79 -12.51
C HIS A 87 -6.32 12.34 -12.74
N ALA A 88 -6.62 11.62 -11.65
CA ALA A 88 -6.74 10.17 -11.64
C ALA A 88 -8.00 9.69 -10.91
N PHE A 89 -8.27 8.40 -10.99
CA PHE A 89 -9.08 7.69 -9.99
C PHE A 89 -8.15 7.08 -8.94
N GLU A 90 -8.60 6.98 -7.70
CA GLU A 90 -7.92 6.16 -6.71
C GLU A 90 -8.00 4.69 -7.15
N ASP A 91 -6.86 4.00 -7.21
CA ASP A 91 -6.81 2.56 -7.56
C ASP A 91 -7.37 1.67 -6.43
N LEU A 92 -7.41 2.20 -5.21
CA LEU A 92 -8.01 1.58 -4.04
C LEU A 92 -9.49 2.00 -3.90
N PRO A 93 -10.34 1.11 -3.38
CA PRO A 93 -11.76 1.34 -3.28
C PRO A 93 -12.13 2.33 -2.17
N TYR A 94 -13.15 3.13 -2.44
CA TYR A 94 -13.94 3.84 -1.43
C TYR A 94 -15.13 2.98 -0.99
N PHE A 95 -15.14 2.58 0.29
CA PHE A 95 -16.24 1.83 0.90
C PHE A 95 -17.37 2.77 1.28
N GLN A 96 -18.38 2.90 0.42
CA GLN A 96 -19.49 3.81 0.66
C GLN A 96 -20.45 3.30 1.74
N SER A 97 -20.66 1.99 1.83
CA SER A 97 -21.60 1.41 2.78
C SER A 97 -21.17 0.02 3.25
N PHE A 98 -21.46 -0.27 4.53
CA PHE A 98 -21.28 -1.58 5.14
C PHE A 98 -22.57 -2.01 5.86
N PRO A 99 -23.04 -3.27 5.69
CA PRO A 99 -24.39 -3.68 6.09
C PRO A 99 -24.62 -3.80 7.60
N VAL A 100 -23.55 -3.83 8.39
CA VAL A 100 -23.58 -3.81 9.86
C VAL A 100 -23.38 -2.37 10.33
N LYS A 101 -24.45 -1.72 10.80
CA LYS A 101 -24.40 -0.34 11.30
C LYS A 101 -24.05 -0.28 12.79
N ASN A 102 -23.53 0.88 13.21
CA ASN A 102 -22.95 1.11 14.54
C ASN A 102 -21.76 0.20 14.85
N LEU A 103 -21.13 -0.33 13.81
CA LEU A 103 -19.89 -1.10 13.93
C LEU A 103 -18.73 -0.15 14.24
N SER A 104 -17.86 -0.57 15.15
CA SER A 104 -16.58 0.07 15.41
C SER A 104 -15.58 -0.98 15.87
N LEU A 105 -14.71 -1.41 14.96
CA LEU A 105 -13.65 -2.39 15.22
C LEU A 105 -12.29 -1.84 14.78
N GLU A 106 -11.33 -1.86 15.69
CA GLU A 106 -9.94 -1.44 15.40
C GLU A 106 -9.18 -2.48 14.57
N ASN A 107 -9.61 -3.74 14.60
CA ASN A 107 -9.12 -4.80 13.73
C ASN A 107 -10.32 -5.41 12.96
N PRO A 108 -10.31 -5.36 11.61
CA PRO A 108 -11.35 -5.95 10.79
C PRO A 108 -11.65 -7.44 11.04
N ASP A 109 -10.64 -8.16 11.53
CA ASP A 109 -10.68 -9.61 11.70
C ASP A 109 -11.10 -10.02 13.13
N SER A 110 -11.38 -9.04 14.01
CA SER A 110 -11.72 -9.32 15.41
C SER A 110 -13.17 -9.75 15.61
N VAL A 111 -13.43 -11.06 15.50
CA VAL A 111 -14.74 -11.65 15.84
C VAL A 111 -15.11 -11.42 17.31
N GLN A 112 -14.13 -11.42 18.22
CA GLN A 112 -14.38 -11.11 19.63
C GLN A 112 -14.86 -9.66 19.80
N GLY A 113 -14.30 -8.72 19.03
CA GLY A 113 -14.77 -7.34 18.98
C GLY A 113 -16.21 -7.24 18.47
N LEU A 114 -16.58 -8.02 17.44
CA LEU A 114 -17.97 -8.12 16.98
C LEU A 114 -18.90 -8.63 18.09
N ILE A 115 -18.56 -9.76 18.72
CA ILE A 115 -19.35 -10.39 19.77
C ILE A 115 -19.62 -9.41 20.91
N SER A 116 -18.58 -8.67 21.32
CA SER A 116 -18.65 -7.73 22.45
C SER A 116 -19.59 -6.55 22.17
N ASN A 117 -19.79 -6.17 20.91
CA ASN A 117 -20.62 -5.04 20.50
C ASN A 117 -22.02 -5.44 19.98
N MET A 118 -22.32 -6.74 19.88
CA MET A 118 -23.53 -7.28 19.24
C MET A 118 -24.85 -6.61 19.67
N GLY A 119 -25.00 -6.24 20.94
CA GLY A 119 -26.22 -5.62 21.46
C GLY A 119 -26.52 -4.21 20.90
N THR A 120 -25.54 -3.58 20.22
CA THR A 120 -25.64 -2.23 19.67
C THR A 120 -25.66 -2.18 18.14
N LEU A 121 -25.31 -3.29 17.50
CA LEU A 121 -25.23 -3.41 16.06
C LEU A 121 -26.62 -3.43 15.43
N THR A 122 -26.78 -2.76 14.29
CA THR A 122 -28.00 -2.83 13.49
C THR A 122 -27.69 -3.51 12.16
N LEU A 123 -28.30 -4.67 11.93
CA LEU A 123 -28.12 -5.45 10.71
C LEU A 123 -29.10 -5.00 9.64
N THR A 124 -28.60 -4.76 8.43
CA THR A 124 -29.40 -4.33 7.28
C THR A 124 -29.21 -5.31 6.11
N ASN A 125 -30.14 -5.27 5.13
CA ASN A 125 -30.08 -6.12 3.93
C ASN A 125 -29.30 -5.46 2.77
N GLU A 126 -28.58 -4.38 3.03
CA GLU A 126 -27.76 -3.75 1.99
C GLU A 126 -26.54 -4.62 1.65
N LYS A 127 -25.88 -4.28 0.55
CA LYS A 127 -24.59 -4.84 0.16
C LYS A 127 -23.47 -3.93 0.67
N ILE A 128 -22.24 -4.45 0.64
CA ILE A 128 -21.07 -3.58 0.73
C ILE A 128 -20.99 -2.83 -0.61
N GLU A 129 -21.22 -1.51 -0.57
CA GLU A 129 -21.23 -0.67 -1.77
C GLU A 129 -19.87 0.01 -1.93
N ILE A 130 -19.23 -0.22 -3.08
CA ILE A 130 -17.86 0.22 -3.35
C ILE A 130 -17.82 1.05 -4.63
N LYS A 131 -17.01 2.12 -4.59
CA LYS A 131 -16.75 3.01 -5.72
C LYS A 131 -15.27 3.36 -5.81
N TYR A 132 -14.86 3.80 -6.99
CA TYR A 132 -13.55 4.43 -7.20
C TYR A 132 -13.77 5.91 -7.47
N LEU A 133 -13.08 6.76 -6.72
CA LEU A 133 -13.32 8.20 -6.70
C LEU A 133 -12.12 8.94 -7.28
N ARG A 134 -12.39 10.10 -7.86
CA ARG A 134 -11.36 10.94 -8.48
C ARG A 134 -10.50 11.64 -7.44
N THR A 135 -9.22 11.79 -7.75
CA THR A 135 -8.25 12.54 -6.95
C THR A 135 -7.31 13.32 -7.87
N ASP A 136 -6.92 14.50 -7.41
CA ASP A 136 -5.90 15.32 -8.02
C ASP A 136 -4.61 15.19 -7.20
N ILE A 137 -3.53 14.80 -7.86
CA ILE A 137 -2.24 14.52 -7.24
C ILE A 137 -1.20 15.51 -7.78
N PHE A 138 -0.54 16.20 -6.86
CA PHE A 138 0.56 17.12 -7.16
C PHE A 138 1.85 16.55 -6.59
N GLY A 139 2.78 16.21 -7.48
CA GLY A 139 4.05 15.58 -7.16
C GLY A 139 5.24 16.52 -7.32
N PHE A 140 6.26 16.29 -6.52
CA PHE A 140 7.60 16.83 -6.68
C PHE A 140 8.62 15.71 -6.44
N GLU A 141 9.67 15.66 -7.24
CA GLU A 141 10.76 14.70 -7.08
C GLU A 141 12.10 15.36 -7.36
N PHE A 142 13.16 14.83 -6.75
CA PHE A 142 14.52 15.19 -7.09
C PHE A 142 15.49 14.03 -6.89
N GLU A 143 16.59 14.07 -7.63
CA GLU A 143 17.72 13.16 -7.52
C GLU A 143 19.04 13.94 -7.69
N THR A 144 20.05 13.61 -6.91
CA THR A 144 21.41 14.13 -7.07
C THR A 144 22.44 13.14 -6.55
N VAL A 145 23.68 13.29 -6.99
CA VAL A 145 24.82 12.54 -6.44
C VAL A 145 25.73 13.50 -5.65
N LEU A 146 26.12 13.10 -4.44
CA LEU A 146 27.09 13.79 -3.60
C LEU A 146 28.25 12.84 -3.25
N SER A 147 29.40 13.01 -3.92
CA SER A 147 30.52 12.06 -3.86
C SER A 147 30.04 10.67 -4.30
N ASP A 148 29.98 9.70 -3.37
CA ASP A 148 29.58 8.32 -3.65
C ASP A 148 28.15 8.04 -3.17
N LEU A 149 27.44 9.06 -2.67
CA LEU A 149 26.06 8.95 -2.18
C LEU A 149 25.07 9.42 -3.25
N GLY A 150 24.16 8.53 -3.65
CA GLY A 150 22.93 8.91 -4.33
C GLY A 150 21.95 9.49 -3.31
N LEU A 151 21.32 10.62 -3.61
CA LEU A 151 20.27 11.23 -2.81
C LEU A 151 19.02 11.37 -3.67
N ARG A 152 17.88 10.95 -3.12
CA ARG A 152 16.58 11.01 -3.78
C ARG A 152 15.52 11.50 -2.82
N GLY A 153 14.51 12.17 -3.36
CA GLY A 153 13.31 12.46 -2.58
C GLY A 153 12.11 12.70 -3.47
N GLU A 154 10.95 12.36 -2.93
CA GLU A 154 9.66 12.52 -3.58
C GLU A 154 8.66 13.09 -2.57
N ALA A 155 7.72 13.89 -3.06
CA ALA A 155 6.60 14.39 -2.30
C ALA A 155 5.34 14.36 -3.18
N ALA A 156 4.22 13.95 -2.61
CA ALA A 156 2.93 13.92 -3.28
C ALA A 156 1.87 14.51 -2.35
N TRP A 157 1.18 15.54 -2.81
CA TRP A 157 -0.05 16.02 -2.19
C TRP A 157 -1.25 15.50 -2.98
N LYS A 158 -2.17 14.83 -2.30
CA LYS A 158 -3.45 14.35 -2.85
C LYS A 158 -4.55 15.22 -2.29
N ASP A 159 -5.42 15.73 -3.15
CA ASP A 159 -6.57 16.53 -2.71
C ASP A 159 -7.61 15.69 -1.96
N ASN A 160 -7.66 14.39 -2.23
CA ASN A 160 -8.48 13.41 -1.54
C ASN A 160 -7.84 12.02 -1.63
N GLU A 161 -7.84 11.30 -0.51
CA GLU A 161 -7.44 9.90 -0.40
C GLU A 161 -8.41 9.17 0.54
N SER A 162 -8.83 7.99 0.14
CA SER A 162 -9.82 7.17 0.84
C SER A 162 -9.16 6.31 1.90
N PHE A 163 -9.64 6.42 3.14
CA PHE A 163 -9.16 5.64 4.27
C PHE A 163 -10.29 4.78 4.83
N LEU A 164 -10.04 3.49 5.03
CA LEU A 164 -10.98 2.59 5.71
C LEU A 164 -11.09 2.98 7.18
N THR A 165 -12.31 2.96 7.71
CA THR A 165 -12.57 3.28 9.13
C THR A 165 -12.99 2.05 9.92
N SER A 166 -13.04 2.17 11.24
CA SER A 166 -13.51 1.15 12.18
C SER A 166 -14.96 0.71 11.95
N SER A 167 -15.73 1.51 11.20
CA SER A 167 -17.10 1.17 10.77
C SER A 167 -17.16 0.43 9.42
N PHE A 168 -15.99 0.12 8.84
CA PHE A 168 -15.80 -0.51 7.53
C PHE A 168 -16.39 0.26 6.35
N THR A 169 -16.63 1.55 6.54
CA THR A 169 -16.81 2.53 5.46
C THR A 169 -15.56 3.39 5.33
N SER A 170 -15.47 4.16 4.25
CA SER A 170 -14.34 5.05 4.01
C SER A 170 -14.66 6.52 4.31
N VAL A 171 -13.68 7.22 4.86
CA VAL A 171 -13.60 8.69 4.86
C VAL A 171 -12.60 9.13 3.80
N ARG A 172 -12.66 10.41 3.41
CA ARG A 172 -11.70 10.99 2.46
C ARG A 172 -11.05 12.22 3.04
N ASN A 173 -9.74 12.27 2.95
CA ASN A 173 -8.92 13.32 3.52
C ASN A 173 -7.86 13.77 2.52
N GLN A 174 -7.45 15.03 2.62
CA GLN A 174 -6.23 15.48 1.93
C GLN A 174 -5.03 14.78 2.58
N THR A 175 -4.04 14.43 1.76
CA THR A 175 -2.82 13.80 2.24
C THR A 175 -1.60 14.49 1.67
N LEU A 176 -0.58 14.71 2.50
CA LEU A 176 0.78 14.99 2.04
C LEU A 176 1.68 13.82 2.42
N PHE A 177 2.20 13.12 1.43
CA PHE A 177 3.26 12.13 1.62
C PHE A 177 4.58 12.68 1.10
N TRP A 178 5.67 12.42 1.80
CA TRP A 178 7.01 12.63 1.26
C TRP A 178 7.97 11.58 1.77
N ILE A 179 9.01 11.31 0.98
CA ILE A 179 10.08 10.39 1.28
C ILE A 179 11.40 10.99 0.84
N ILE A 180 12.45 10.79 1.63
CA ILE A 180 13.81 11.16 1.28
C ILE A 180 14.73 9.99 1.61
N GLY A 181 15.69 9.73 0.75
CA GLY A 181 16.58 8.61 0.90
C GLY A 181 17.97 8.84 0.35
N ALA A 182 18.87 7.98 0.78
CA ALA A 182 20.22 7.89 0.30
C ALA A 182 20.58 6.45 -0.05
N ASP A 183 21.38 6.29 -1.09
CA ASP A 183 22.00 5.02 -1.45
C ASP A 183 23.52 5.14 -1.59
N TYR A 184 24.20 4.03 -1.31
CA TYR A 184 25.65 3.93 -1.33
C TYR A 184 26.07 2.53 -1.79
N THR A 185 27.05 2.46 -2.68
CA THR A 185 27.73 1.21 -3.01
C THR A 185 29.18 1.29 -2.57
N SER A 186 29.60 0.38 -1.69
CA SER A 186 30.97 0.30 -1.19
C SER A 186 31.93 -0.32 -2.22
N SER A 187 33.23 -0.09 -2.04
CA SER A 187 34.27 -0.73 -2.85
C SER A 187 34.25 -2.26 -2.80
N ASP A 188 33.72 -2.82 -1.72
CA ASP A 188 33.61 -4.26 -1.53
C ASP A 188 32.20 -4.75 -1.93
N ASN A 189 31.53 -4.11 -2.89
CA ASN A 189 30.23 -4.51 -3.45
C ASN A 189 29.13 -4.73 -2.40
N TRP A 190 29.09 -3.89 -1.37
CA TRP A 190 27.91 -3.76 -0.53
C TRP A 190 27.07 -2.60 -1.04
N TYR A 191 25.80 -2.85 -1.27
CA TYR A 191 24.82 -1.81 -1.56
C TYR A 191 23.96 -1.56 -0.33
N PHE A 192 23.78 -0.29 0.00
CA PHE A 192 22.94 0.18 1.08
C PHE A 192 21.96 1.20 0.53
N ASN A 193 20.69 1.07 0.87
CA ASN A 193 19.66 2.08 0.66
C ASN A 193 18.95 2.32 1.98
N LEU A 194 18.72 3.59 2.31
CA LEU A 194 17.96 3.99 3.49
C LEU A 194 17.06 5.17 3.11
N GLN A 195 15.79 5.07 3.43
CA GLN A 195 14.79 6.10 3.16
C GLN A 195 13.94 6.34 4.41
N PHE A 196 13.56 7.60 4.59
CA PHE A 196 12.66 8.04 5.64
C PHE A 196 11.43 8.68 5.01
N GLY A 197 10.26 8.11 5.31
CA GLY A 197 8.97 8.54 4.81
C GLY A 197 8.12 9.20 5.90
N HIS A 198 7.27 10.12 5.48
CA HIS A 198 6.26 10.74 6.33
C HIS A 198 4.96 11.00 5.54
N GLN A 199 3.83 10.64 6.13
CA GLN A 199 2.49 10.92 5.63
C GLN A 199 1.72 11.75 6.65
N HIS A 200 1.21 12.90 6.23
CA HIS A 200 0.28 13.71 6.99
C HIS A 200 -1.13 13.61 6.41
N ILE A 201 -2.09 13.26 7.25
CA ILE A 201 -3.53 13.23 6.92
C ILE A 201 -4.18 14.49 7.47
N PHE A 202 -4.61 15.38 6.59
CA PHE A 202 -5.31 16.61 6.98
C PHE A 202 -6.76 16.31 7.39
N ASP A 203 -7.30 17.07 8.34
CA ASP A 203 -8.64 16.85 8.90
C ASP A 203 -8.88 15.40 9.39
N TYR A 204 -7.82 14.82 9.96
CA TYR A 204 -7.79 13.43 10.43
C TYR A 204 -9.00 13.05 11.30
N ASP A 205 -9.58 11.89 10.96
CA ASP A 205 -10.65 11.24 11.71
C ASP A 205 -10.08 10.06 12.51
N SER A 206 -10.32 10.02 13.82
CA SER A 206 -9.79 8.98 14.71
C SER A 206 -10.40 7.60 14.48
N SER A 207 -11.41 7.47 13.62
CA SER A 207 -11.95 6.17 13.20
C SER A 207 -11.14 5.53 12.07
N ILE A 208 -10.22 6.25 11.42
CA ILE A 208 -9.34 5.70 10.39
C ILE A 208 -8.54 4.52 10.95
N LEU A 209 -8.50 3.42 10.22
CA LEU A 209 -7.74 2.23 10.56
C LEU A 209 -6.32 2.28 9.99
N PHE A 210 -5.38 1.67 10.71
CA PHE A 210 -3.98 1.45 10.31
C PHE A 210 -3.12 2.71 10.11
N PHE A 211 -3.70 3.90 10.18
CA PHE A 211 -3.01 5.16 9.99
C PHE A 211 -3.37 6.16 11.09
N ASP A 212 -2.35 6.86 11.57
CA ASP A 212 -2.46 8.02 12.44
C ASP A 212 -2.55 9.31 11.60
N LYS A 213 -2.70 10.44 12.28
CA LYS A 213 -2.60 11.76 11.65
C LYS A 213 -1.24 11.99 10.96
N ASP A 214 -0.17 11.56 11.60
CA ASP A 214 1.20 11.67 11.12
C ASP A 214 1.84 10.28 11.17
N ASN A 215 2.14 9.69 10.01
CA ASN A 215 2.70 8.34 9.90
C ASN A 215 4.14 8.43 9.42
N TYR A 216 5.06 7.76 10.10
CA TYR A 216 6.48 7.78 9.78
C TYR A 216 6.97 6.38 9.45
N SER A 217 7.78 6.26 8.41
CA SER A 217 8.34 4.97 8.01
C SER A 217 9.83 5.05 7.71
N VAL A 218 10.51 3.93 7.91
CA VAL A 218 11.88 3.72 7.44
C VAL A 218 11.87 2.54 6.50
N ILE A 219 12.44 2.74 5.30
CA ILE A 219 12.64 1.69 4.29
C ILE A 219 14.14 1.52 4.11
N ALA A 220 14.62 0.30 4.14
CA ALA A 220 16.03 -0.01 4.01
C ALA A 220 16.25 -1.23 3.13
N GLU A 221 17.35 -1.22 2.39
CA GLU A 221 17.86 -2.38 1.68
C GLU A 221 19.36 -2.52 1.93
N ILE A 222 19.79 -3.74 2.25
CA ILE A 222 21.19 -4.11 2.28
C ILE A 222 21.37 -5.25 1.31
N LYS A 223 22.27 -5.10 0.34
CA LYS A 223 22.60 -6.12 -0.64
C LYS A 223 24.09 -6.35 -0.69
N LYS A 224 24.49 -7.61 -0.87
CA LYS A 224 25.87 -8.04 -1.00
C LYS A 224 26.00 -9.07 -2.10
N ASP A 225 26.92 -8.77 -3.01
CA ASP A 225 27.46 -9.72 -3.97
C ASP A 225 28.31 -10.77 -3.23
N LEU A 226 27.80 -12.01 -3.17
CA LEU A 226 28.42 -13.13 -2.46
C LEU A 226 29.49 -13.81 -3.31
N PHE A 227 29.21 -14.01 -4.60
CA PHE A 227 30.12 -14.61 -5.58
C PHE A 227 30.02 -13.89 -6.91
N SER A 228 31.02 -13.08 -7.23
CA SER A 228 30.92 -12.14 -8.35
C SER A 228 29.60 -11.35 -8.26
N ASP A 229 29.12 -10.86 -9.38
CA ASP A 229 27.83 -10.22 -9.60
C ASP A 229 26.65 -11.20 -9.80
N TRP A 230 26.89 -12.51 -9.96
CA TRP A 230 25.86 -13.47 -10.35
C TRP A 230 25.11 -14.16 -9.19
N LEU A 231 25.64 -14.06 -7.96
CA LEU A 231 24.93 -14.48 -6.75
C LEU A 231 25.01 -13.38 -5.70
N ASN A 232 23.86 -12.86 -5.31
CA ASN A 232 23.77 -11.84 -4.27
C ASN A 232 22.75 -12.23 -3.19
N ALA A 233 23.02 -11.80 -1.97
CA ALA A 233 22.07 -11.79 -0.89
C ALA A 233 21.56 -10.37 -0.69
N SER A 234 20.27 -10.21 -0.43
CA SER A 234 19.69 -8.94 -0.04
C SER A 234 18.72 -9.11 1.12
N ILE A 235 18.56 -8.05 1.89
CA ILE A 235 17.54 -7.92 2.92
C ILE A 235 16.85 -6.59 2.65
N GLN A 236 15.55 -6.64 2.42
CA GLN A 236 14.68 -5.48 2.37
C GLN A 236 13.90 -5.39 3.69
N TYR A 237 13.78 -4.18 4.22
CA TYR A 237 13.13 -3.94 5.50
C TYR A 237 12.31 -2.66 5.45
N THR A 238 11.06 -2.72 5.91
CA THR A 238 10.20 -1.55 6.10
C THR A 238 9.66 -1.59 7.52
N ILE A 239 9.75 -0.49 8.26
CA ILE A 239 9.16 -0.34 9.59
C ILE A 239 8.29 0.92 9.64
N MET A 240 7.12 0.78 10.25
CA MET A 240 6.27 1.90 10.66
C MET A 240 6.70 2.33 12.06
N LEU A 241 7.15 3.56 12.22
CA LEU A 241 7.70 4.04 13.50
C LEU A 241 6.62 4.34 14.54
N ASN A 242 5.37 4.51 14.10
CA ASN A 242 4.22 4.80 14.94
C ASN A 242 3.88 3.62 15.88
N ASP A 243 3.77 2.43 15.30
CA ASP A 243 3.32 1.20 15.98
C ASP A 243 4.41 0.12 16.06
N GLY A 244 5.55 0.31 15.39
CA GLY A 244 6.67 -0.64 15.38
C GLY A 244 6.44 -1.86 14.48
N SER A 245 5.33 -1.91 13.75
CA SER A 245 5.04 -2.97 12.79
C SER A 245 6.02 -2.94 11.62
N TYR A 246 6.40 -4.11 11.10
CA TYR A 246 7.41 -4.20 10.06
C TYR A 246 7.20 -5.32 9.04
N TYR A 247 7.83 -5.14 7.89
CA TYR A 247 8.03 -6.13 6.84
C TYR A 247 9.52 -6.39 6.65
N LEU A 248 9.92 -7.66 6.61
CA LEU A 248 11.30 -8.09 6.40
C LEU A 248 11.36 -9.15 5.29
N SER A 249 12.24 -8.94 4.31
CA SER A 249 12.40 -9.84 3.17
C SER A 249 13.87 -10.15 2.87
N PRO A 250 14.43 -11.21 3.47
CA PRO A 250 15.72 -11.76 3.06
C PRO A 250 15.56 -12.54 1.74
N ARG A 251 16.51 -12.36 0.82
CA ARG A 251 16.48 -12.90 -0.53
C ARG A 251 17.85 -13.38 -0.98
N LEU A 252 17.87 -14.42 -1.79
CA LEU A 252 19.00 -14.83 -2.62
C LEU A 252 18.61 -14.67 -4.08
N VAL A 253 19.43 -13.95 -4.85
CA VAL A 253 19.21 -13.70 -6.28
C VAL A 253 20.34 -14.33 -7.07
N TYR A 254 19.97 -15.15 -8.05
CA TYR A 254 20.88 -15.89 -8.91
C TYR A 254 20.67 -15.48 -10.38
N THR A 255 21.73 -15.02 -11.04
CA THR A 255 21.71 -14.47 -12.41
C THR A 255 22.80 -15.06 -13.31
N TYR A 256 23.39 -16.19 -12.94
CA TYR A 256 24.46 -16.82 -13.72
C TYR A 256 24.00 -17.32 -15.11
N ILE A 257 22.73 -17.74 -15.20
CA ILE A 257 22.14 -18.15 -16.48
C ILE A 257 21.74 -16.90 -17.23
N LYS A 258 22.31 -16.72 -18.43
CA LYS A 258 21.97 -15.60 -19.31
C LYS A 258 20.45 -15.48 -19.48
N ASN A 259 19.95 -14.26 -19.32
CA ASN A 259 18.54 -13.88 -19.46
C ASN A 259 17.60 -14.46 -18.37
N LEU A 260 18.11 -15.15 -17.36
CA LEU A 260 17.31 -15.70 -16.27
C LEU A 260 17.77 -15.14 -14.93
N GLU A 261 16.85 -14.49 -14.22
CA GLU A 261 17.00 -14.13 -12.82
C GLU A 261 16.10 -15.05 -11.99
N ALA A 262 16.69 -15.77 -11.04
CA ALA A 262 15.97 -16.60 -10.08
C ALA A 262 16.13 -16.01 -8.68
N ILE A 263 15.02 -15.78 -7.99
CA ILE A 263 14.98 -15.26 -6.62
C ILE A 263 14.31 -16.31 -5.74
N ILE A 264 14.90 -16.57 -4.58
CA ILE A 264 14.24 -17.27 -3.48
C ILE A 264 14.33 -16.39 -2.23
N GLY A 265 13.27 -16.32 -1.45
CA GLY A 265 13.26 -15.48 -0.27
C GLY A 265 12.12 -15.77 0.68
N LEU A 266 12.08 -14.97 1.73
CA LEU A 266 11.00 -14.93 2.70
C LEU A 266 10.29 -13.58 2.63
N ASN A 267 9.00 -13.58 2.97
CA ASN A 267 8.22 -12.40 3.32
C ASN A 267 7.78 -12.61 4.76
N LEU A 268 8.29 -11.77 5.66
CA LEU A 268 7.98 -11.84 7.09
C LEU A 268 7.27 -10.55 7.50
N PHE A 269 6.13 -10.66 8.18
CA PHE A 269 5.33 -9.55 8.68
C PHE A 269 5.21 -9.67 10.19
N GLU A 270 5.25 -8.55 10.91
CA GLU A 270 5.10 -8.54 12.36
C GLU A 270 4.48 -7.21 12.80
N GLY A 271 3.69 -7.24 13.86
CA GLY A 271 3.10 -6.06 14.47
C GLY A 271 1.83 -6.39 15.25
N SER A 272 1.21 -5.38 15.86
CA SER A 272 -0.12 -5.56 16.45
C SER A 272 -1.19 -5.74 15.37
N ASP A 273 -2.26 -6.49 15.66
CA ASP A 273 -3.32 -6.77 14.68
C ASP A 273 -4.03 -5.53 14.10
N ASN A 274 -3.92 -4.37 14.76
CA ASN A 274 -4.46 -3.08 14.30
C ASN A 274 -3.46 -2.22 13.49
N SER A 275 -2.27 -2.77 13.19
CA SER A 275 -1.25 -2.12 12.35
C SER A 275 -1.27 -2.65 10.92
N ILE A 276 -0.69 -1.88 9.98
CA ILE A 276 -0.71 -2.22 8.54
C ILE A 276 0.04 -3.52 8.23
N PHE A 277 1.11 -3.84 8.95
CA PHE A 277 1.86 -5.09 8.77
C PHE A 277 1.40 -6.18 9.75
N GLY A 278 1.01 -5.84 10.98
CA GLY A 278 0.59 -6.84 11.97
C GLY A 278 -0.69 -7.58 11.60
N ARG A 279 -1.58 -6.96 10.81
CA ARG A 279 -2.73 -7.68 10.20
C ARG A 279 -2.33 -8.82 9.24
N TYR A 280 -1.05 -8.90 8.87
CA TYR A 280 -0.46 -9.94 8.03
C TYR A 280 0.57 -10.79 8.77
N ASP A 281 0.69 -10.66 10.11
CA ASP A 281 1.65 -11.40 10.95
C ASP A 281 1.54 -12.93 10.80
N GLN A 282 0.34 -13.44 10.53
CA GLN A 282 0.11 -14.87 10.31
C GLN A 282 0.30 -15.30 8.85
N ASN A 283 0.78 -14.40 7.98
CA ASN A 283 0.89 -14.61 6.53
C ASN A 283 2.33 -14.71 6.04
N ASP A 284 3.27 -15.09 6.90
CA ASP A 284 4.67 -15.31 6.52
C ASP A 284 4.81 -16.34 5.38
N GLN A 285 5.69 -16.05 4.40
CA GLN A 285 5.76 -16.83 3.16
C GLN A 285 7.19 -17.11 2.74
N ILE A 286 7.40 -18.32 2.21
CA ILE A 286 8.54 -18.61 1.33
C ILE A 286 8.08 -18.34 -0.11
N PHE A 287 8.88 -17.62 -0.88
CA PHE A 287 8.58 -17.38 -2.29
C PHE A 287 9.75 -17.76 -3.19
N MET A 288 9.43 -18.02 -4.46
CA MET A 288 10.36 -18.15 -5.55
C MET A 288 9.86 -17.33 -6.74
N GLU A 289 10.74 -16.56 -7.36
CA GLU A 289 10.46 -15.79 -8.57
C GLU A 289 11.44 -16.17 -9.68
N LEU A 290 10.94 -16.30 -10.91
CA LEU A 290 11.75 -16.55 -12.10
C LEU A 290 11.42 -15.48 -13.15
N LYS A 291 12.38 -14.61 -13.46
CA LYS A 291 12.25 -13.59 -14.50
C LYS A 291 13.08 -13.98 -15.72
N TYR A 292 12.44 -14.04 -16.88
CA TYR A 292 13.12 -14.26 -18.15
C TYR A 292 13.10 -12.99 -19.00
N HIS A 293 14.28 -12.51 -19.40
CA HIS A 293 14.45 -11.29 -20.20
C HIS A 293 14.67 -11.64 -21.68
N PHE A 294 13.75 -11.21 -22.55
CA PHE A 294 13.79 -11.45 -23.99
C PHE A 294 14.45 -10.30 -24.76
#